data_AF-A0A967ENK9-F1
#
_entry.id   AF-A0A967ENK9-F1
#
_cell.length_a   1.000
_cell.length_b   1.000
_cell.length_c   1.000
_cell.angle_alpha   90.00
_cell.angle_beta   90.00
_cell.angle_gamma   90.00
#
_symmetry.space_group_name_H-M   'P 1'
#
loop_
_entity.id
_entity.type
_entity.pdbx_description
1 polymer ?
#
loop_
_entity_poly.entity_id
_entity_poly.type
_entity_poly.pdbx_seq_one_letter_code
_entity_poly.pdbx_strand_id
1 'polypeptide(L)'
;MDKKTVQFEILKLLKDSTISDHDKEMVQILLPVMERNVLANIHTALKNERRKMKQLDQKQKRVEMKYRVMVDKLCKMQLKKKY
;
A
#
# COMPACT_ATOMS: atom_id res chain seq x y z
N MET A 1 5.91 -23.12 -1.34
CA MET A 1 4.97 -22.55 -2.33
C MET A 1 5.33 -23.01 -3.72
N ASP A 2 4.34 -23.43 -4.50
CA ASP A 2 4.51 -23.79 -5.91
C ASP A 2 4.75 -22.53 -6.77
N LYS A 3 5.49 -22.65 -7.88
CA LYS A 3 5.82 -21.57 -8.82
C LYS A 3 4.55 -20.85 -9.30
N LYS A 4 3.51 -21.61 -9.63
CA LYS A 4 2.21 -21.07 -10.06
C LYS A 4 1.54 -20.22 -8.98
N THR A 5 1.62 -20.65 -7.71
CA THR A 5 1.07 -19.90 -6.58
C THR A 5 1.77 -18.55 -6.42
N VAL A 6 3.10 -18.52 -6.50
CA VAL A 6 3.88 -17.28 -6.37
C VAL A 6 3.58 -16.30 -7.51
N GLN A 7 3.44 -16.80 -8.75
CA GLN A 7 3.04 -15.97 -9.89
C GLN A 7 1.66 -15.33 -9.68
N PHE A 8 0.68 -16.12 -9.22
CA PHE A 8 -0.66 -15.62 -8.93
C PHE A 8 -0.66 -14.55 -7.84
N GLU A 9 0.12 -14.75 -6.77
CA GLU A 9 0.26 -13.76 -5.69
C GLU A 9 0.88 -12.45 -6.18
N ILE A 10 1.90 -12.51 -7.04
CA ILE A 10 2.50 -11.33 -7.68
C ILE A 10 1.46 -10.58 -8.52
N LEU A 11 0.71 -11.28 -9.36
CA LEU A 11 -0.34 -10.66 -10.19
C LEU A 11 -1.42 -9.99 -9.35
N LYS A 12 -1.83 -10.61 -8.24
CA LYS A 12 -2.79 -10.02 -7.31
C LYS A 12 -2.23 -8.75 -6.66
N LEU A 13 -0.95 -8.73 -6.29
CA LEU A 13 -0.30 -7.54 -5.74
C LEU A 13 -0.22 -6.40 -6.76
N LEU A 14 0.01 -6.72 -8.04
CA LEU A 14 0.09 -5.74 -9.12
C LEU A 14 -1.29 -5.19 -9.52
N LYS A 15 -2.36 -5.98 -9.38
CA LYS A 15 -3.73 -5.51 -9.65
C LYS A 15 -4.14 -4.34 -8.75
N ASP A 16 -3.72 -4.39 -7.49
CA ASP A 16 -3.99 -3.34 -6.50
C ASP A 16 -3.03 -2.13 -6.63
N SER A 17 -2.11 -2.14 -7.59
CA SER A 17 -1.10 -1.09 -7.79
C SER A 17 -1.53 -0.05 -8.82
N THR A 18 -0.96 1.15 -8.72
CA THR A 18 -1.17 2.26 -9.67
C THR A 18 -0.28 2.17 -10.91
N ILE A 19 0.39 1.03 -11.12
CA ILE A 19 1.23 0.77 -12.30
C ILE A 19 0.36 0.79 -13.56
N SER A 20 0.92 1.20 -14.69
CA SER A 20 0.21 1.24 -15.97
C SER A 20 -0.24 -0.16 -16.39
N ASP A 21 -1.34 -0.23 -17.14
CA ASP A 21 -1.83 -1.53 -17.61
C ASP A 21 -0.87 -2.18 -18.62
N HIS A 22 -0.15 -1.37 -19.40
CA HIS A 22 0.93 -1.84 -20.28
C HIS A 22 2.03 -2.58 -19.51
N ASP A 23 2.50 -2.01 -18.40
CA ASP A 23 3.53 -2.65 -17.57
C ASP A 23 3.00 -3.92 -16.90
N LYS A 24 1.72 -3.94 -16.50
CA LYS A 24 1.09 -5.15 -15.94
C LYS A 24 1.02 -6.27 -16.96
N GLU A 25 0.69 -5.96 -18.21
CA GLU A 25 0.69 -6.93 -19.32
C GLU A 25 2.09 -7.46 -19.60
N MET A 26 3.10 -6.58 -19.65
CA MET A 26 4.49 -7.01 -19.79
C MET A 26 4.92 -7.97 -18.67
N VAL A 27 4.58 -7.66 -17.42
CA VAL A 27 4.90 -8.56 -16.30
C VAL A 27 4.18 -9.89 -16.42
N GLN A 28 2.91 -9.92 -16.85
CA GLN A 28 2.19 -11.18 -17.09
C GLN A 28 2.91 -12.09 -18.09
N ILE A 29 3.51 -11.53 -19.14
CA ILE A 29 4.28 -12.29 -20.14
C ILE A 29 5.60 -12.80 -19.56
N LEU A 30 6.25 -12.03 -18.68
CA LEU A 30 7.56 -12.36 -18.12
C LEU A 30 7.52 -13.37 -16.96
N LEU A 31 6.46 -13.37 -16.14
CA LEU A 31 6.36 -14.23 -14.96
C LEU A 31 6.49 -15.75 -15.23
N PRO A 32 5.93 -16.31 -16.32
CA PRO A 32 6.07 -17.73 -16.65
C PRO A 32 7.52 -18.17 -16.91
N VAL A 33 8.30 -17.32 -17.59
CA VAL A 33 9.68 -17.62 -18.01
C VAL A 33 10.70 -17.38 -16.90
N MET A 34 10.35 -16.62 -15.87
CA MET A 34 11.23 -16.36 -14.72
C MET A 34 11.47 -17.61 -13.87
N GLU A 35 12.67 -17.69 -13.30
CA GLU A 35 13.04 -18.72 -12.34
C GLU A 35 12.31 -18.56 -11.00
N ARG A 36 12.11 -19.67 -10.30
CA ARG A 36 11.39 -19.70 -9.02
C ARG A 36 12.02 -18.79 -7.95
N ASN A 37 13.34 -18.74 -7.88
CA ASN A 37 14.05 -17.93 -6.89
C ASN A 37 13.82 -16.43 -7.15
N VAL A 38 13.86 -16.03 -8.43
CA VAL A 38 13.55 -14.66 -8.85
C VAL A 38 12.11 -14.30 -8.48
N LEU A 39 11.15 -15.17 -8.79
CA LEU A 39 9.74 -14.98 -8.43
C LEU A 39 9.55 -14.85 -6.91
N ALA A 40 10.22 -15.66 -6.10
CA ALA A 40 10.15 -15.59 -4.64
C ALA A 40 10.70 -14.26 -4.10
N ASN A 41 11.80 -13.76 -4.68
CA ASN A 41 12.39 -12.48 -4.32
C ASN A 41 11.48 -11.31 -4.70
N ILE A 42 10.92 -11.32 -5.91
CA ILE A 42 9.95 -10.32 -6.37
C ILE A 42 8.72 -10.29 -5.46
N HIS A 43 8.16 -11.47 -5.16
CA HIS A 43 7.00 -11.57 -4.28
C HIS A 43 7.28 -10.99 -2.88
N THR A 44 8.43 -11.34 -2.29
CA THR A 44 8.86 -10.80 -0.99
C THR A 44 9.01 -9.28 -1.03
N ALA A 45 9.64 -8.75 -2.07
CA ALA A 45 9.83 -7.31 -2.26
C ALA A 45 8.48 -6.58 -2.36
N LEU A 46 7.57 -7.05 -3.22
CA LEU A 46 6.23 -6.47 -3.38
C LEU A 46 5.41 -6.53 -2.09
N LYS A 47 5.49 -7.64 -1.35
CA LYS A 47 4.81 -7.80 -0.06
C LYS A 47 5.33 -6.80 0.98
N ASN A 48 6.64 -6.57 1.02
CA ASN A 48 7.26 -5.61 1.92
C ASN A 48 6.85 -4.18 1.58
N GLU A 49 6.86 -3.80 0.30
CA GLU A 49 6.39 -2.48 -0.13
C GLU A 49 4.90 -2.27 0.19
N ARG A 50 4.05 -3.27 -0.06
CA ARG A 50 2.63 -3.20 0.33
C ARG A 50 2.45 -3.00 1.83
N ARG A 51 3.29 -3.63 2.66
CA ARG A 51 3.27 -3.44 4.12
C ARG A 51 3.66 -2.02 4.50
N LYS A 52 4.71 -1.45 3.89
CA LYS A 52 5.13 -0.05 4.12
C LYS A 52 4.00 0.91 3.77
N MET A 53 3.32 0.71 2.63
CA MET A 53 2.18 1.53 2.22
C MET A 53 1.04 1.50 3.24
N LYS A 54 0.68 0.32 3.78
CA LYS A 54 -0.31 0.22 4.86
C LYS A 54 0.11 0.96 6.13
N GLN A 55 1.38 0.93 6.49
CA GLN A 55 1.89 1.66 7.66
C GLN A 55 1.83 3.17 7.46
N LEU A 56 2.11 3.65 6.25
CA LEU A 56 2.00 5.06 5.89
C LEU A 56 0.54 5.54 5.93
N ASP A 57 -0.40 4.78 5.38
CA ASP A 57 -1.84 5.08 5.48
C ASP A 57 -2.31 5.19 6.94
N GLN A 58 -1.91 4.25 7.80
CA GLN A 58 -2.20 4.32 9.24
C GLN A 58 -1.56 5.53 9.92
N LYS A 59 -0.35 5.93 9.49
CA LYS A 59 0.31 7.14 10.01
C LYS A 59 -0.45 8.39 9.58
N GLN A 60 -0.87 8.48 8.33
CA GLN A 60 -1.67 9.59 7.82
C GLN A 60 -2.97 9.74 8.61
N LYS A 61 -3.74 8.67 8.78
CA LYS A 61 -4.99 8.68 9.58
C LYS A 61 -4.78 9.17 11.01
N ARG A 62 -3.68 8.76 11.66
CA ARG A 62 -3.34 9.24 13.01
C ARG A 62 -3.02 10.73 13.03
N VAL A 63 -2.33 11.23 12.01
CA VAL A 63 -1.99 12.66 11.91
C VAL A 63 -3.25 13.48 11.67
N GLU A 64 -4.12 13.07 10.75
CA GLU A 64 -5.42 13.72 10.49
C GLU A 64 -6.30 13.77 11.75
N MET A 65 -6.35 12.68 12.51
CA MET A 65 -7.06 12.64 13.79
C MET A 65 -6.50 13.65 14.80
N LYS A 66 -5.17 13.77 14.92
CA LYS A 66 -4.54 14.76 15.81
C LYS A 66 -4.88 16.19 15.40
N TYR A 67 -4.85 16.49 14.10
CA TYR A 67 -5.27 17.81 13.60
C TYR A 67 -6.73 18.09 13.94
N ARG A 68 -7.63 17.13 13.70
CA ARG A 68 -9.06 17.28 14.03
C ARG A 68 -9.27 17.58 15.52
N VAL A 69 -8.63 16.82 16.40
CA VAL A 69 -8.69 17.06 17.85
C VAL A 69 -8.17 18.44 18.23
N MET A 70 -7.11 18.93 17.58
CA MET A 70 -6.57 20.27 17.83
C MET A 70 -7.54 21.37 17.38
N VAL A 71 -8.12 21.23 16.19
CA VAL A 71 -9.15 22.14 15.67
C VAL A 71 -10.35 22.19 16.61
N ASP A 72 -10.87 21.04 17.05
CA ASP A 72 -12.00 20.96 17.97
C ASP A 72 -11.72 21.68 19.30
N LYS A 73 -10.50 21.52 19.83
CA LYS A 73 -10.07 22.22 21.05
C LYS A 73 -10.02 23.74 20.84
N LEU A 74 -9.45 24.21 19.74
CA LEU A 74 -9.39 25.64 19.42
C LEU A 74 -10.79 26.24 19.28
N CYS A 75 -11.70 25.56 18.58
CA CYS A 75 -13.10 25.97 18.46
C CYS A 75 -13.79 26.09 19.82
N LYS A 76 -13.61 25.09 20.71
CA LYS A 76 -14.17 25.12 22.08
C LYS A 76 -13.61 26.27 22.92
N MET A 77 -12.33 26.60 22.78
CA MET A 77 -11.71 27.72 23.50
C MET A 77 -12.23 29.08 23.02
N GLN A 78 -12.47 29.25 21.71
CA GLN A 78 -13.06 30.46 21.15
C GLN A 78 -14.51 30.66 21.61
N LEU A 79 -15.30 29.58 21.66
CA LEU A 79 -16.68 29.64 22.16
C LEU A 79 -16.73 30.04 23.64
N LYS A 80 -15.79 29.54 24.47
CA LYS A 80 -15.69 29.91 25.89
C LYS A 80 -15.18 31.34 26.15
N LYS A 81 -14.60 32.02 25.15
CA LYS A 81 -14.15 33.42 25.27
C LYS A 81 -15.23 34.44 24.89
N LYS A 82 -16.30 33.99 24.21
CA LYS A 82 -17.40 34.85 23.76
C LYS A 82 -18.57 34.95 24.76
N TYR A 83 -18.49 34.21 25.87
CA TYR A 83 -19.40 34.23 27.01
C TYR A 83 -18.58 34.40 28.29
#